data_AF-A0A955CBV9-F1
#
_entry.id   AF-A0A955CBV9-F1
#
_cell.length_a   1.000
_cell.length_b   1.000
_cell.length_c   1.000
_cell.angle_alpha   90.00
_cell.angle_beta   90.00
_cell.angle_gamma   90.00
#
_symmetry.space_group_name_H-M   'P 1'
#
loop_
_entity.id
_entity.type
_entity.pdbx_description
1 polymer ?
#
loop_
_entity_poly.entity_id
_entity_poly.type
_entity_poly.pdbx_seq_one_letter_code
_entity_poly.pdbx_strand_id
1 'polypeptide(L)'
;MNFAGFFRASVVFVCAAVARDAIAADITFSATQGSRSASVRFETAGADLIVTLSNTSTDDALIPIDILTGVFFDVTGAPLALTPMTAIVPAGSIVHNGPTDPGSSVGGEWAYKSNLVGAPENAAYGISSSGLGLFGPSDRFPGADLQSPVSPGGLQYGITSMGDNLATGNSALTSGMNALIKHEVVFTLSGLPMGFDPTTQITNVQYQYGTDLQEPHIPEPSSLAMLAIGAFAALSRRR
;
A
#
# COMPACT_ATOMS: atom_id res chain seq x y z
N MET A 1 11.47 47.77 -66.53
CA MET A 1 12.44 46.68 -66.46
C MET A 1 12.94 46.56 -65.02
N ASN A 2 12.43 45.53 -64.35
CA ASN A 2 12.87 44.78 -63.16
C ASN A 2 13.39 45.49 -61.90
N PHE A 3 12.49 45.49 -60.90
CA PHE A 3 12.71 45.65 -59.46
C PHE A 3 13.52 44.46 -58.88
N ALA A 4 14.53 44.75 -58.05
CA ALA A 4 15.23 43.75 -57.24
C ALA A 4 14.66 43.75 -55.81
N GLY A 5 13.95 42.68 -55.43
CA GLY A 5 13.41 42.48 -54.09
C GLY A 5 14.43 41.79 -53.18
N PHE A 6 14.71 42.40 -52.03
CA PHE A 6 15.49 41.79 -50.94
C PHE A 6 14.57 40.87 -50.12
N PHE A 7 14.82 39.55 -50.21
CA PHE A 7 14.15 38.55 -49.38
C PHE A 7 14.89 38.43 -48.05
N ARG A 8 14.28 38.88 -46.93
CA ARG A 8 14.78 38.62 -45.57
C ARG A 8 14.20 37.30 -45.08
N ALA A 9 15.02 36.27 -44.93
CA ALA A 9 14.63 35.01 -44.32
C ALA A 9 14.68 35.14 -42.78
N SER A 10 13.54 35.04 -42.13
CA SER A 10 13.43 34.93 -40.67
C SER A 10 13.62 33.47 -40.26
N VAL A 11 14.65 33.17 -39.46
CA VAL A 11 14.86 31.85 -38.85
C VAL A 11 14.06 31.80 -37.55
N VAL A 12 13.03 30.95 -37.50
CA VAL A 12 12.28 30.65 -36.28
C VAL A 12 12.97 29.48 -35.57
N PHE A 13 13.54 29.74 -34.40
CA PHE A 13 14.03 28.69 -33.50
C PHE A 13 12.82 28.11 -32.74
N VAL A 14 12.44 26.88 -33.08
CA VAL A 14 11.48 26.09 -32.29
C VAL A 14 12.27 25.43 -31.17
N CYS A 15 12.13 25.95 -29.94
CA CYS A 15 12.59 25.24 -28.74
C CYS A 15 11.65 24.06 -28.49
N ALA A 16 12.05 22.85 -28.87
CA ALA A 16 11.39 21.64 -28.41
C ALA A 16 11.66 21.48 -26.91
N ALA A 17 10.68 21.84 -26.08
CA ALA A 17 10.68 21.49 -24.67
C ALA A 17 10.57 19.96 -24.58
N VAL A 18 11.67 19.28 -24.28
CA VAL A 18 11.64 17.88 -23.86
C VAL A 18 10.95 17.85 -22.51
N ALA A 19 9.70 17.38 -22.47
CA ALA A 19 9.02 17.04 -21.23
C ALA A 19 9.87 15.95 -20.55
N ARG A 20 10.43 16.29 -19.39
CA ARG A 20 11.02 15.29 -18.51
C ARG A 20 9.89 14.76 -17.67
N ASP A 21 9.57 13.47 -17.79
CA ASP A 21 8.74 12.80 -16.80
C ASP A 21 9.45 12.93 -15.45
N ALA A 22 8.85 13.71 -14.55
CA ALA A 22 9.26 13.68 -13.16
C ALA A 22 8.84 12.31 -12.63
N ILE A 23 9.82 11.45 -12.36
CA ILE A 23 9.57 10.24 -11.56
C ILE A 23 9.22 10.77 -10.18
N ALA A 24 7.95 10.67 -9.77
CA ALA A 24 7.58 11.01 -8.40
C ALA A 24 8.35 10.06 -7.47
N ALA A 25 8.92 10.61 -6.40
CA ALA A 25 9.69 9.83 -5.44
C ALA A 25 8.75 8.86 -4.71
N ASP A 26 9.27 7.68 -4.38
CA ASP A 26 8.58 6.75 -3.51
C ASP A 26 8.60 7.23 -2.07
N ILE A 27 7.61 6.82 -1.28
CA ILE A 27 7.59 7.04 0.17
C ILE A 27 7.32 5.74 0.90
N THR A 28 8.07 5.49 1.95
CA THR A 28 7.86 4.37 2.86
C THR A 28 7.45 4.89 4.21
N PHE A 29 6.33 4.40 4.72
CA PHE A 29 5.93 4.55 6.11
C PHE A 29 6.27 3.26 6.85
N SER A 30 6.52 3.34 8.15
CA SER A 30 6.78 2.16 8.98
C SER A 30 6.31 2.40 10.40
N ALA A 31 5.85 1.35 11.06
CA ALA A 31 5.44 1.41 12.46
C ALA A 31 5.81 0.12 13.20
N THR A 32 6.06 0.24 14.50
CA THR A 32 6.36 -0.89 15.38
C THR A 32 5.63 -0.70 16.71
N GLN A 33 5.00 -1.77 17.21
CA GLN A 33 4.39 -1.81 18.53
C GLN A 33 4.55 -3.21 19.12
N GLY A 34 5.33 -3.34 20.20
CA GLY A 34 5.67 -4.64 20.75
C GLY A 34 6.39 -5.51 19.71
N SER A 35 5.89 -6.73 19.49
CA SER A 35 6.41 -7.67 18.49
C SER A 35 5.85 -7.46 17.07
N ARG A 36 4.97 -6.47 16.87
CA ARG A 36 4.39 -6.15 15.57
C ARG A 36 5.21 -5.05 14.90
N SER A 37 5.57 -5.27 13.65
CA SER A 37 6.24 -4.26 12.84
C SER A 37 5.77 -4.37 11.40
N ALA A 38 5.43 -3.23 10.79
CA ALA A 38 4.93 -3.18 9.42
C ALA A 38 5.52 -1.98 8.68
N SER A 39 5.56 -2.10 7.36
CA SER A 39 5.85 -1.00 6.45
C SER A 39 4.90 -1.01 5.27
N VAL A 40 4.59 0.17 4.75
CA VAL A 40 3.96 0.33 3.45
C VAL A 40 4.77 1.30 2.61
N ARG A 41 5.06 0.90 1.37
CA ARG A 41 5.71 1.75 0.37
C ARG A 41 4.71 2.12 -0.73
N PHE A 42 4.62 3.41 -1.03
CA PHE A 42 3.81 3.96 -2.11
C PHE A 42 4.73 4.46 -3.22
N GLU A 43 4.50 3.99 -4.44
CA GLU A 43 5.27 4.34 -5.64
C GLU A 43 4.32 4.68 -6.79
N THR A 44 4.72 5.58 -7.68
CA THR A 44 3.96 5.86 -8.90
C THR A 44 4.64 5.25 -10.11
N ALA A 45 3.86 4.57 -10.95
CA ALA A 45 4.33 4.08 -12.25
C ALA A 45 3.34 4.50 -13.34
N GLY A 46 3.59 5.64 -13.97
CA GLY A 46 2.67 6.21 -14.96
C GLY A 46 1.34 6.61 -14.32
N ALA A 47 0.26 5.92 -14.68
CA ALA A 47 -1.08 6.15 -14.13
C ALA A 47 -1.45 5.17 -12.99
N ASP A 48 -0.47 4.41 -12.51
CA ASP A 48 -0.66 3.42 -11.45
C ASP A 48 -0.01 3.86 -10.14
N LEU A 49 -0.70 3.58 -9.03
CA LEU A 49 -0.15 3.58 -7.68
C LEU A 49 0.20 2.15 -7.30
N ILE A 50 1.48 1.91 -7.04
CA ILE A 50 2.00 0.64 -6.54
C ILE A 50 2.12 0.76 -5.03
N VAL A 51 1.53 -0.19 -4.31
CA VAL A 51 1.52 -0.25 -2.84
C VAL A 51 2.16 -1.55 -2.41
N THR A 52 3.32 -1.51 -1.75
CA THR A 52 3.96 -2.70 -1.15
C THR A 52 3.68 -2.69 0.34
N LEU A 53 2.91 -3.66 0.83
CA LEU A 53 2.60 -3.83 2.25
C LEU A 53 3.39 -5.01 2.82
N SER A 54 4.13 -4.77 3.90
CA SER A 54 5.04 -5.77 4.48
C SER A 54 4.85 -5.87 5.99
N ASN A 55 4.83 -7.09 6.53
CA ASN A 55 5.00 -7.37 7.95
C ASN A 55 6.50 -7.57 8.22
N THR A 56 7.14 -6.50 8.67
CA THR A 56 8.59 -6.41 8.84
C THR A 56 9.09 -6.98 10.16
N SER A 57 8.19 -7.51 11.01
CA SER A 57 8.59 -8.08 12.29
C SER A 57 9.54 -9.27 12.10
N THR A 58 10.57 -9.32 12.93
CA THR A 58 11.49 -10.46 13.04
C THR A 58 11.08 -11.45 14.11
N ASP A 59 10.00 -11.16 14.85
CA ASP A 59 9.45 -12.05 15.86
C ASP A 59 8.52 -13.09 15.23
N ASP A 60 8.34 -14.22 15.91
CA ASP A 60 7.43 -15.28 15.52
C ASP A 60 5.96 -14.84 15.65
N ALA A 61 5.12 -15.13 14.65
CA ALA A 61 3.71 -14.79 14.72
C ALA A 61 2.95 -15.95 15.36
N LEU A 62 2.48 -15.76 16.60
CA LEU A 62 1.97 -16.88 17.40
C LEU A 62 0.44 -16.91 17.48
N ILE A 63 -0.22 -15.78 17.25
CA ILE A 63 -1.67 -15.62 17.39
C ILE A 63 -2.26 -14.76 16.27
N PRO A 64 -3.58 -14.84 16.01
CA PRO A 64 -4.26 -14.06 14.95
C PRO A 64 -3.93 -12.57 14.91
N ILE A 65 -3.83 -11.93 16.07
CA ILE A 65 -3.53 -10.49 16.15
C ILE A 65 -2.09 -10.14 15.79
N ASP A 66 -1.24 -11.09 15.43
CA ASP A 66 0.12 -10.83 14.92
C ASP A 66 0.17 -10.85 13.38
N ILE A 67 -0.96 -11.18 12.73
CA ILE A 67 -1.10 -11.20 11.28
C ILE A 67 -1.54 -9.83 10.80
N LEU A 68 -0.76 -9.23 9.89
CA LEU A 68 -1.06 -7.96 9.25
C LEU A 68 -2.08 -8.19 8.13
N THR A 69 -3.28 -7.65 8.28
CA THR A 69 -4.40 -7.91 7.36
C THR A 69 -4.78 -6.70 6.53
N GLY A 70 -4.30 -5.50 6.86
CA GLY A 70 -4.61 -4.33 6.06
C GLY A 70 -3.78 -3.11 6.35
N VAL A 71 -3.96 -2.11 5.48
CA VAL A 71 -3.44 -0.76 5.62
C VAL A 71 -4.51 0.24 5.25
N PHE A 72 -4.64 1.29 6.05
CA PHE A 72 -5.51 2.43 5.79
C PHE A 72 -4.67 3.69 5.65
N PHE A 73 -5.14 4.63 4.84
CA PHE A 73 -4.44 5.89 4.59
C PHE A 73 -5.40 6.97 4.08
N ASP A 74 -4.92 8.20 4.11
CA ASP A 74 -5.56 9.36 3.49
C ASP A 74 -4.76 9.88 2.31
N VAL A 75 -5.47 10.55 1.41
CA VAL A 75 -4.90 11.31 0.31
C VAL A 75 -5.31 12.77 0.45
N THR A 76 -4.35 13.69 0.46
CA THR A 76 -4.62 15.12 0.44
C THR A 76 -4.89 15.62 -0.99
N GLY A 77 -5.76 16.63 -1.11
CA GLY A 77 -6.18 17.19 -2.39
C GLY A 77 -7.49 16.59 -2.89
N ALA A 78 -7.62 16.47 -4.23
CA ALA A 78 -8.81 15.90 -4.83
C ALA A 78 -8.90 14.39 -4.56
N PRO A 79 -10.10 13.84 -4.27
CA PRO A 79 -10.28 12.40 -4.10
C PRO A 79 -9.80 11.61 -5.32
N LEU A 80 -9.12 10.49 -5.10
CA LEU A 80 -8.67 9.61 -6.15
C LEU A 80 -9.77 8.61 -6.53
N ALA A 81 -9.93 8.38 -7.83
CA ALA A 81 -10.82 7.35 -8.38
C ALA A 81 -10.00 6.12 -8.79
N LEU A 82 -9.32 5.50 -7.83
CA LEU A 82 -8.45 4.36 -8.13
C LEU A 82 -9.27 3.08 -8.35
N THR A 83 -8.77 2.21 -9.24
CA THR A 83 -9.36 0.90 -9.52
C THR A 83 -8.35 -0.21 -9.22
N PRO A 84 -8.72 -1.27 -8.48
CA PRO A 84 -7.80 -2.37 -8.18
C PRO A 84 -7.44 -3.17 -9.43
N MET A 85 -6.14 -3.34 -9.70
CA MET A 85 -5.64 -4.06 -10.88
C MET A 85 -5.07 -5.43 -10.51
N THR A 86 -4.10 -5.48 -9.59
CA THR A 86 -3.43 -6.72 -9.20
C THR A 86 -3.05 -6.71 -7.72
N ALA A 87 -3.06 -7.89 -7.09
CA ALA A 87 -2.36 -8.16 -5.84
C ALA A 87 -1.45 -9.38 -6.04
N ILE A 88 -0.16 -9.22 -5.84
CA ILE A 88 0.86 -10.20 -6.21
C ILE A 88 1.76 -10.47 -5.01
N VAL A 89 2.06 -11.75 -4.78
CA VAL A 89 3.11 -12.17 -3.85
C VAL A 89 4.45 -12.06 -4.59
N PRO A 90 5.32 -11.10 -4.23
CA PRO A 90 6.57 -10.88 -4.95
C PRO A 90 7.59 -11.99 -4.67
N ALA A 91 8.64 -12.03 -5.48
CA ALA A 91 9.76 -12.95 -5.24
C ALA A 91 10.39 -12.71 -3.86
N GLY A 92 10.59 -13.78 -3.09
CA GLY A 92 11.08 -13.71 -1.71
C GLY A 92 9.97 -13.84 -0.66
N SER A 93 8.72 -13.60 -1.05
CA SER A 93 7.52 -13.93 -0.27
C SER A 93 6.93 -15.25 -0.75
N ILE A 94 6.16 -15.91 0.12
CA ILE A 94 5.53 -17.20 -0.17
C ILE A 94 4.17 -17.31 0.51
N VAL A 95 3.24 -18.01 -0.15
CA VAL A 95 1.97 -18.44 0.46
C VAL A 95 2.19 -19.78 1.15
N HIS A 96 1.82 -19.85 2.41
CA HIS A 96 1.72 -21.10 3.16
C HIS A 96 0.28 -21.57 3.20
N ASN A 97 0.08 -22.89 3.22
CA ASN A 97 -1.22 -23.53 3.40
C ASN A 97 -2.29 -23.17 2.36
N GLY A 98 -1.89 -22.61 1.21
CA GLY A 98 -2.79 -22.22 0.14
C GLY A 98 -2.08 -22.06 -1.20
N PRO A 99 -2.84 -22.01 -2.30
CA PRO A 99 -2.31 -21.77 -3.64
C PRO A 99 -2.08 -20.28 -3.94
N THR A 100 -1.54 -20.01 -5.13
CA THR A 100 -1.64 -18.73 -5.82
C THR A 100 -2.17 -18.96 -7.22
N ASP A 101 -2.84 -17.97 -7.80
CA ASP A 101 -3.13 -17.95 -9.23
C ASP A 101 -1.83 -17.76 -10.06
N PRO A 102 -1.86 -18.02 -11.38
CA PRO A 102 -0.72 -17.75 -12.27
C PRO A 102 -0.18 -16.33 -12.10
N GLY A 103 1.15 -16.21 -12.11
CA GLY A 103 1.83 -14.92 -11.84
C GLY A 103 1.89 -14.55 -10.36
N SER A 104 1.72 -15.53 -9.46
CA SER A 104 1.73 -15.34 -8.00
C SER A 104 0.60 -14.42 -7.51
N SER A 105 -0.53 -14.42 -8.22
CA SER A 105 -1.66 -13.56 -7.89
C SER A 105 -2.43 -14.10 -6.68
N VAL A 106 -2.79 -13.18 -5.78
CA VAL A 106 -3.68 -13.37 -4.63
C VAL A 106 -4.81 -12.34 -4.64
N GLY A 107 -5.10 -11.75 -5.81
CA GLY A 107 -6.05 -10.64 -5.94
C GLY A 107 -7.44 -10.94 -5.41
N GLY A 108 -7.91 -12.18 -5.54
CA GLY A 108 -9.21 -12.55 -5.02
C GLY A 108 -9.34 -12.51 -3.49
N GLU A 109 -8.23 -12.47 -2.78
CA GLU A 109 -8.16 -12.57 -1.32
C GLU A 109 -7.98 -11.21 -0.67
N TRP A 110 -7.77 -10.16 -1.47
CA TRP A 110 -7.56 -8.79 -1.03
C TRP A 110 -8.58 -7.87 -1.66
N ALA A 111 -8.94 -6.82 -0.93
CA ALA A 111 -9.85 -5.78 -1.39
C ALA A 111 -9.21 -4.40 -1.25
N TYR A 112 -9.66 -3.47 -2.09
CA TYR A 112 -9.37 -2.05 -2.01
C TYR A 112 -10.67 -1.26 -2.01
N LYS A 113 -10.71 -0.18 -1.23
CA LYS A 113 -11.86 0.73 -1.20
C LYS A 113 -11.43 2.15 -0.87
N SER A 114 -12.14 3.10 -1.47
CA SER A 114 -12.07 4.52 -1.15
C SER A 114 -13.40 5.00 -0.56
N ASN A 115 -13.40 6.22 -0.01
CA ASN A 115 -14.54 6.81 0.70
C ASN A 115 -15.01 5.93 1.88
N LEU A 116 -14.05 5.36 2.60
CA LEU A 116 -14.32 4.57 3.78
C LEU A 116 -14.96 5.43 4.87
N VAL A 117 -15.85 4.81 5.64
CA VAL A 117 -16.48 5.38 6.83
C VAL A 117 -16.32 4.36 7.95
N GLY A 118 -15.76 4.79 9.09
CA GLY A 118 -15.50 3.93 10.24
C GLY A 118 -14.17 3.18 10.22
N ALA A 119 -13.28 3.47 9.25
CA ALA A 119 -11.90 3.00 9.27
C ALA A 119 -11.10 3.64 10.43
N PRO A 120 -10.00 3.02 10.88
CA PRO A 120 -9.12 3.58 11.91
C PRO A 120 -8.69 5.01 11.57
N GLU A 121 -8.72 5.89 12.57
CA GLU A 121 -8.44 7.34 12.43
C GLU A 121 -9.22 8.02 11.29
N ASN A 122 -10.39 7.49 10.94
CA ASN A 122 -11.26 7.96 9.84
C ASN A 122 -10.58 8.01 8.46
N ALA A 123 -9.56 7.16 8.24
CA ALA A 123 -8.89 7.07 6.95
C ALA A 123 -9.89 6.80 5.81
N ALA A 124 -9.74 7.51 4.70
CA ALA A 124 -10.66 7.45 3.57
C ALA A 124 -10.37 6.31 2.59
N TYR A 125 -9.18 5.71 2.63
CA TYR A 125 -8.74 4.65 1.73
C TYR A 125 -8.21 3.46 2.52
N GLY A 126 -8.34 2.26 1.96
CA GLY A 126 -7.74 1.08 2.57
C GLY A 126 -7.61 -0.11 1.62
N ILE A 127 -6.68 -0.99 1.98
CA ILE A 127 -6.44 -2.29 1.36
C ILE A 127 -6.48 -3.33 2.48
N SER A 128 -7.22 -4.42 2.31
CA SER A 128 -7.39 -5.42 3.36
C SER A 128 -7.69 -6.82 2.81
N SER A 129 -7.15 -7.86 3.46
CA SER A 129 -7.53 -9.26 3.25
C SER A 129 -8.71 -9.69 4.15
N SER A 130 -9.06 -8.86 5.13
CA SER A 130 -10.20 -9.06 6.01
C SER A 130 -11.34 -8.09 5.70
N GLY A 131 -12.57 -8.53 5.92
CA GLY A 131 -13.76 -7.73 5.65
C GLY A 131 -13.88 -6.51 6.56
N LEU A 132 -13.56 -6.66 7.86
CA LEU A 132 -13.58 -5.58 8.88
C LEU A 132 -14.91 -4.80 8.98
N GLY A 133 -16.00 -5.30 8.37
CA GLY A 133 -17.23 -4.54 8.16
C GLY A 133 -17.13 -3.41 7.14
N LEU A 134 -15.99 -3.24 6.47
CA LEU A 134 -15.68 -2.16 5.53
C LEU A 134 -15.60 -2.64 4.07
N PHE A 135 -15.08 -3.86 3.87
CA PHE A 135 -14.81 -4.47 2.58
C PHE A 135 -15.75 -5.64 2.33
N GLY A 136 -16.25 -5.74 1.10
CA GLY A 136 -17.09 -6.84 0.64
C GLY A 136 -16.63 -7.43 -0.70
N PRO A 137 -17.38 -8.40 -1.25
CA PRO A 137 -17.01 -9.10 -2.49
C PRO A 137 -16.80 -8.17 -3.70
N SER A 138 -17.49 -7.02 -3.76
CA SER A 138 -17.36 -6.04 -4.84
C SER A 138 -16.06 -5.24 -4.82
N ASP A 139 -15.34 -5.27 -3.69
CA ASP A 139 -14.18 -4.43 -3.44
C ASP A 139 -12.87 -5.18 -3.75
N ARG A 140 -12.96 -6.45 -4.15
CA ARG A 140 -11.83 -7.34 -4.43
C ARG A 140 -10.96 -6.88 -5.59
N PHE A 141 -9.67 -7.17 -5.49
CA PHE A 141 -8.82 -7.16 -6.68
C PHE A 141 -9.24 -8.30 -7.64
N PRO A 142 -8.96 -8.16 -8.95
CA PRO A 142 -9.18 -9.24 -9.91
C PRO A 142 -8.42 -10.52 -9.51
N GLY A 143 -9.11 -11.67 -9.51
CA GLY A 143 -8.53 -12.98 -9.20
C GLY A 143 -9.57 -14.00 -8.76
N ALA A 144 -9.21 -15.29 -8.76
CA ALA A 144 -10.08 -16.37 -8.29
C ALA A 144 -10.26 -16.31 -6.76
N ASP A 145 -11.33 -16.92 -6.25
CA ASP A 145 -11.42 -17.29 -4.82
C ASP A 145 -10.45 -18.46 -4.58
N LEU A 146 -9.31 -18.16 -3.95
CA LEU A 146 -8.26 -19.12 -3.64
C LEU A 146 -8.53 -19.84 -2.31
N GLN A 147 -9.23 -19.19 -1.38
CA GLN A 147 -9.72 -19.84 -0.18
C GLN A 147 -11.05 -19.23 0.28
N SER A 148 -12.12 -20.02 0.19
CA SER A 148 -13.44 -19.59 0.66
C SER A 148 -13.43 -19.13 2.13
N PRO A 149 -14.25 -18.13 2.46
CA PRO A 149 -15.32 -17.54 1.64
C PRO A 149 -14.85 -16.57 0.53
N VAL A 150 -15.67 -16.40 -0.51
CA VAL A 150 -15.44 -15.47 -1.66
C VAL A 150 -15.27 -14.00 -1.23
N SER A 151 -15.55 -13.63 0.02
CA SER A 151 -15.33 -12.28 0.53
C SER A 151 -14.07 -12.26 1.39
N PRO A 152 -13.30 -11.15 1.40
CA PRO A 152 -12.42 -10.85 2.53
C PRO A 152 -13.21 -11.06 3.83
N GLY A 153 -12.77 -11.98 4.67
CA GLY A 153 -13.68 -12.62 5.63
C GLY A 153 -13.01 -13.30 6.82
N GLY A 154 -11.72 -13.07 7.03
CA GLY A 154 -10.97 -13.67 8.13
C GLY A 154 -9.48 -13.41 7.99
N LEU A 155 -8.68 -14.36 8.49
CA LEU A 155 -7.21 -14.30 8.47
C LEU A 155 -6.60 -14.74 7.13
N GLN A 156 -7.42 -15.29 6.23
CA GLN A 156 -6.96 -15.86 4.97
C GLN A 156 -6.16 -14.82 4.18
N TYR A 157 -5.00 -15.25 3.70
CA TYR A 157 -4.01 -14.46 2.97
C TYR A 157 -3.54 -13.18 3.68
N GLY A 158 -3.76 -13.07 5.00
CA GLY A 158 -3.07 -12.09 5.83
C GLY A 158 -1.56 -12.32 5.81
N ILE A 159 -0.82 -11.25 6.14
CA ILE A 159 0.64 -11.23 6.06
C ILE A 159 1.24 -11.57 7.41
N THR A 160 1.85 -12.77 7.51
CA THR A 160 2.64 -13.17 8.67
C THR A 160 4.03 -12.51 8.64
N SER A 161 4.69 -12.48 9.80
CA SER A 161 5.95 -11.75 9.99
C SER A 161 7.09 -12.31 9.13
N MET A 162 8.08 -11.47 8.82
CA MET A 162 9.32 -11.91 8.17
C MET A 162 10.04 -12.99 9.00
N GLY A 163 10.01 -12.85 10.34
CA GLY A 163 10.60 -13.78 11.29
C GLY A 163 9.83 -15.08 11.52
N ASP A 164 8.63 -15.22 10.94
CA ASP A 164 7.68 -16.26 11.32
C ASP A 164 8.23 -17.69 11.17
N ASN A 165 8.02 -18.50 12.20
CA ASN A 165 8.21 -19.94 12.15
C ASN A 165 6.84 -20.60 12.01
N LEU A 166 6.52 -21.00 10.78
CA LEU A 166 5.17 -21.46 10.43
C LEU A 166 4.79 -22.83 11.03
N ALA A 167 5.70 -23.46 11.77
CA ALA A 167 5.46 -24.67 12.54
C ALA A 167 5.02 -24.39 13.99
N THR A 168 5.04 -23.13 14.44
CA THR A 168 4.71 -22.71 15.79
C THR A 168 3.49 -21.77 15.81
N GLY A 169 2.90 -21.58 16.99
CA GLY A 169 1.73 -20.73 17.17
C GLY A 169 0.40 -21.48 17.24
N ASN A 170 -0.68 -20.70 17.28
CA ASN A 170 -2.05 -21.18 17.41
C ASN A 170 -2.46 -22.02 16.19
N SER A 171 -3.43 -22.94 16.36
CA SER A 171 -3.98 -23.73 15.27
C SER A 171 -4.55 -22.87 14.14
N ALA A 172 -5.06 -21.67 14.43
CA ALA A 172 -5.49 -20.73 13.40
C ALA A 172 -4.38 -20.39 12.38
N LEU A 173 -3.10 -20.46 12.78
CA LEU A 173 -1.93 -20.17 11.95
C LEU A 173 -1.29 -21.47 11.42
N THR A 174 -1.28 -22.54 12.22
CA THR A 174 -0.52 -23.77 11.93
C THR A 174 -1.35 -24.92 11.33
N SER A 175 -2.67 -24.95 11.53
CA SER A 175 -3.51 -26.11 11.18
C SER A 175 -3.81 -26.25 9.68
N GLY A 176 -3.27 -25.34 8.86
CA GLY A 176 -3.58 -25.27 7.43
C GLY A 176 -4.98 -24.76 7.10
N MET A 177 -5.73 -24.29 8.11
CA MET A 177 -7.08 -23.73 7.91
C MET A 177 -7.06 -22.35 7.25
N ASN A 178 -5.96 -21.61 7.38
CA ASN A 178 -5.81 -20.31 6.74
C ASN A 178 -4.51 -20.31 5.92
N ALA A 179 -4.64 -20.00 4.64
CA ALA A 179 -3.51 -19.59 3.83
C ALA A 179 -2.94 -18.29 4.41
N LEU A 180 -1.62 -18.16 4.50
CA LEU A 180 -0.95 -16.97 5.01
C LEU A 180 0.21 -16.60 4.10
N ILE A 181 0.42 -15.30 3.91
CA ILE A 181 1.52 -14.78 3.09
C ILE A 181 2.66 -14.43 4.03
N LYS A 182 3.84 -15.03 3.84
CA LYS A 182 5.02 -14.61 4.58
C LYS A 182 5.61 -13.35 3.96
N HIS A 183 5.86 -12.35 4.82
CA HIS A 183 6.58 -11.10 4.54
C HIS A 183 5.79 -9.99 3.86
N GLU A 184 5.42 -10.07 2.58
CA GLU A 184 4.81 -8.92 1.87
C GLU A 184 3.94 -9.26 0.65
N VAL A 185 3.11 -8.29 0.26
CA VAL A 185 2.27 -8.28 -0.94
C VAL A 185 2.39 -6.95 -1.67
N VAL A 186 2.40 -6.99 -3.01
CA VAL A 186 2.42 -5.81 -3.87
C VAL A 186 1.07 -5.64 -4.56
N PHE A 187 0.47 -4.48 -4.38
CA PHE A 187 -0.79 -4.09 -4.99
C PHE A 187 -0.57 -3.05 -6.08
N THR A 188 -1.33 -3.15 -7.16
CA THR A 188 -1.36 -2.13 -8.22
C THR A 188 -2.77 -1.58 -8.33
N LEU A 189 -2.91 -0.26 -8.22
CA LEU A 189 -4.15 0.48 -8.39
C LEU A 189 -3.99 1.42 -9.58
N SER A 190 -4.90 1.37 -10.55
CA SER A 190 -4.87 2.29 -11.71
C SER A 190 -5.74 3.52 -11.48
N GLY A 191 -5.57 4.54 -12.32
CA GLY A 191 -6.40 5.77 -12.29
C GLY A 191 -5.76 6.92 -11.51
N LEU A 192 -4.46 6.86 -11.28
CA LEU A 192 -3.70 7.91 -10.63
C LEU A 192 -3.62 9.15 -11.53
N PRO A 193 -3.95 10.37 -11.03
CA PRO A 193 -3.86 11.58 -11.83
C PRO A 193 -2.40 11.93 -12.12
N MET A 194 -2.18 12.59 -13.26
CA MET A 194 -0.87 13.09 -13.65
C MET A 194 -0.32 14.05 -12.58
N GLY A 195 0.94 13.85 -12.21
CA GLY A 195 1.62 14.68 -11.21
C GLY A 195 1.25 14.36 -9.76
N PHE A 196 0.55 13.26 -9.50
CA PHE A 196 0.39 12.75 -8.14
C PHE A 196 1.76 12.45 -7.53
N ASP A 197 1.99 12.92 -6.31
CA ASP A 197 3.24 12.70 -5.57
C ASP A 197 2.92 12.10 -4.19
N PRO A 198 3.20 10.79 -3.97
CA PRO A 198 2.85 10.14 -2.73
C PRO A 198 3.61 10.73 -1.54
N THR A 199 4.79 11.34 -1.75
CA THR A 199 5.60 11.94 -0.66
C THR A 199 4.94 13.14 0.00
N THR A 200 4.01 13.80 -0.70
CA THR A 200 3.31 14.99 -0.20
C THR A 200 1.81 14.76 -0.04
N GLN A 201 1.26 13.75 -0.72
CA GLN A 201 -0.17 13.53 -0.76
C GLN A 201 -0.66 12.35 0.09
N ILE A 202 0.17 11.36 0.41
CA ILE A 202 -0.23 10.26 1.30
C ILE A 202 0.01 10.64 2.76
N THR A 203 -1.02 10.46 3.58
CA THR A 203 -0.99 10.80 5.02
C THR A 203 -1.80 9.79 5.84
N ASN A 204 -1.79 9.91 7.17
CA ASN A 204 -2.63 9.13 8.09
C ASN A 204 -2.55 7.61 7.86
N VAL A 205 -1.33 7.08 7.72
CA VAL A 205 -1.15 5.64 7.46
C VAL A 205 -1.34 4.85 8.75
N GLN A 206 -2.21 3.84 8.69
CA GLN A 206 -2.57 2.95 9.79
C GLN A 206 -2.41 1.50 9.34
N TYR A 207 -1.74 0.67 10.13
CA TYR A 207 -1.59 -0.77 9.87
C TYR A 207 -2.61 -1.54 10.70
N GLN A 208 -3.38 -2.43 10.07
CA GLN A 208 -4.36 -3.27 10.75
C GLN A 208 -3.83 -4.69 10.95
N TYR A 209 -3.84 -5.15 12.20
CA TYR A 209 -3.58 -6.53 12.54
C TYR A 209 -4.85 -7.25 12.97
N GLY A 210 -4.95 -8.54 12.63
CA GLY A 210 -6.12 -9.36 12.93
C GLY A 210 -7.34 -9.05 12.03
N THR A 211 -8.52 -9.46 12.46
CA THR A 211 -9.77 -9.48 11.67
C THR A 211 -10.88 -8.60 12.23
N ASP A 212 -10.61 -7.82 13.27
CA ASP A 212 -11.55 -6.86 13.86
C ASP A 212 -10.92 -5.47 14.00
N LEU A 213 -11.68 -4.39 13.79
CA LEU A 213 -11.17 -3.02 13.91
C LEU A 213 -10.79 -2.62 15.35
N GLN A 214 -11.24 -3.38 16.36
CA GLN A 214 -10.83 -3.23 17.76
C GLN A 214 -9.55 -4.00 18.10
N GLU A 215 -9.06 -4.84 17.19
CA GLU A 215 -7.73 -5.46 17.31
C GLU A 215 -6.63 -4.43 16.97
N PRO A 216 -5.35 -4.75 17.26
CA PRO A 216 -4.28 -3.78 17.16
C PRO A 216 -4.21 -3.11 15.79
N HIS A 217 -4.43 -1.80 15.78
CA HIS A 217 -4.07 -0.94 14.68
C HIS A 217 -2.90 -0.06 15.13
N ILE A 218 -1.88 0.04 14.29
CA ILE A 218 -0.66 0.77 14.61
C ILE A 218 -0.59 1.98 13.68
N PRO A 219 -0.68 3.22 14.19
CA PRO A 219 -0.37 4.38 13.37
C PRO A 219 1.09 4.37 12.97
N GLU A 220 1.40 4.80 11.74
CA GLU A 220 2.74 5.29 11.47
C GLU A 220 3.00 6.42 12.49
N PRO A 221 4.07 6.33 13.30
CA PRO A 221 4.34 7.33 14.33
C PRO A 221 4.73 8.63 13.63
N SER A 222 3.71 9.38 13.21
CA SER A 222 3.73 10.66 12.49
C SER A 222 5.16 11.08 12.18
N SER A 223 5.73 10.47 11.15
CA SER A 223 7.14 10.66 10.78
C SER A 223 7.45 12.15 10.57
N LEU A 224 6.41 12.92 10.22
CA LEU A 224 6.38 14.38 10.17
C LEU A 224 6.38 15.07 11.54
N ALA A 225 5.68 14.56 12.55
CA ALA A 225 5.73 15.11 13.91
C ALA A 225 7.12 14.89 14.53
N MET A 226 7.76 13.74 14.31
CA MET A 226 9.13 13.51 14.77
C MET A 226 10.15 14.37 14.01
N LEU A 227 9.98 14.56 12.70
CA LEU A 227 10.79 15.51 11.91
C LEU A 227 10.58 16.96 12.37
N ALA A 228 9.34 17.36 12.66
CA ALA A 228 8.99 18.69 13.13
C ALA A 228 9.57 18.95 14.54
N ILE A 229 9.45 17.99 15.47
CA ILE A 229 10.07 18.09 16.80
C ILE A 229 11.60 18.16 16.69
N GLY A 230 12.20 17.36 15.79
CA GLY A 230 13.63 17.41 15.51
C GLY A 230 14.09 18.76 14.95
N ALA A 231 13.34 19.34 14.02
CA ALA A 231 13.62 20.66 13.45
C ALA A 231 13.46 21.79 14.49
N PHE A 232 12.41 21.75 15.31
CA PHE A 232 12.21 22.73 16.40
C PHE A 232 13.30 22.61 17.48
N ALA A 233 13.73 21.40 17.84
CA ALA A 233 14.82 21.18 18.78
C ALA A 233 16.18 21.65 18.22
N ALA A 234 16.42 21.50 16.92
CA ALA A 234 17.63 21.99 16.26
C ALA A 234 17.67 23.53 16.15
N LEU A 235 16.52 24.17 15.96
CA LEU A 235 16.40 25.63 15.90
C LEU A 235 16.47 26.29 17.28
N SER A 236 15.94 25.66 18.33
CA SER A 236 16.00 26.19 19.70
C SER A 236 17.38 26.07 20.35
N ARG A 237 18.25 25.18 19.85
CA ARG A 237 19.65 25.02 20.30
C ARG A 237 20.62 26.05 19.71
N ARG A 238 20.19 26.88 18.75
CA ARG A 238 21.00 27.90 18.08
C ARG A 238 20.75 29.33 18.57
N ARG A 239 20.05 29.50 19.69
CA ARG A 239 19.90 30.77 20.42
C ARG A 239 20.61 30.67 21.75
#